data_AF-A0A162RGA7-F1
#
_entry.id   AF-A0A162RGA7-F1
#
_cell.length_a   1.000
_cell.length_b   1.000
_cell.length_c   1.000
_cell.angle_alpha   90.00
_cell.angle_beta   90.00
_cell.angle_gamma   90.00
#
_symmetry.space_group_name_H-M   'P 1'
#
loop_
_entity.id
_entity.type
_entity.pdbx_description
1 polymer ?
#
loop_
_entity_poly.entity_id
_entity_poly.type
_entity_poly.pdbx_seq_one_letter_code
_entity_poly.pdbx_strand_id
1 'polypeptide(L)'
;MPNNIDIMCECEKCTGKYCAKKVSIFSTLHDEQVREIADMVVHRNYKKGQIVFFEGDISDKLYIINKGKVKIFKYTKEGKEQILYILTNGDFTGDLSLLKKSKLEFNAEALEDTAVCTLTKEDFDKILEKNPQITLKILEVVHDRLVSLENLIQRLSTKDVETRIAGVILTLIDNFGKETKEGIVLELPLSREEIGNYSGLTRETVSRTLTSMQDSGLIELVGNKKIIIKDIEYLRSIDK
;
A
#
# COMPACT_ATOMS: atom_id res chain seq x y z
N MET A 1 16.10 -41.65 19.64
CA MET A 1 15.84 -40.26 20.08
C MET A 1 15.86 -39.35 18.87
N PRO A 2 14.70 -38.88 18.39
CA PRO A 2 14.60 -37.71 17.54
C PRO A 2 14.11 -36.52 18.37
N ASN A 3 14.86 -35.42 18.32
CA ASN A 3 14.48 -34.15 18.93
C ASN A 3 13.31 -33.54 18.13
N ASN A 4 12.13 -33.55 18.74
CA ASN A 4 11.04 -32.63 18.42
C ASN A 4 11.55 -31.20 18.57
N ILE A 5 11.57 -30.45 17.46
CA ILE A 5 11.49 -29.00 17.52
C ILE A 5 10.15 -28.65 16.90
N ASP A 6 9.15 -28.53 17.78
CA ASP A 6 7.88 -27.90 17.49
C ASP A 6 8.15 -26.48 16.96
N ILE A 7 8.01 -26.30 15.65
CA ILE A 7 7.98 -24.96 15.05
C ILE A 7 6.57 -24.41 15.30
N MET A 8 6.42 -23.79 16.46
CA MET A 8 5.18 -23.15 16.91
C MET A 8 4.82 -21.99 15.98
N CYS A 9 3.66 -22.16 15.35
CA CYS A 9 2.94 -21.16 14.59
C CYS A 9 2.31 -20.14 15.57
N GLU A 10 2.96 -19.02 15.83
CA GLU A 10 2.36 -17.92 16.61
C GLU A 10 1.47 -17.04 15.72
N CYS A 11 0.32 -17.60 15.35
CA CYS A 11 -0.84 -16.85 14.89
C CYS A 11 -2.00 -17.23 15.82
N GLU A 12 -2.15 -16.53 16.94
CA GLU A 12 -3.13 -16.86 18.00
C GLU A 12 -4.60 -16.94 17.52
N LYS A 13 -4.94 -16.55 16.27
CA LYS A 13 -6.29 -16.63 15.71
C LYS A 13 -6.32 -16.90 14.20
N CYS A 14 -5.59 -17.89 13.69
CA CYS A 14 -5.86 -18.38 12.34
C CYS A 14 -7.10 -19.30 12.35
N THR A 15 -8.29 -18.71 12.50
CA THR A 15 -9.57 -19.43 12.40
C THR A 15 -9.91 -19.71 10.94
N GLY A 16 -9.29 -20.74 10.34
CA GLY A 16 -9.86 -21.51 9.23
C GLY A 16 -10.40 -20.78 7.98
N LYS A 17 -9.97 -19.55 7.70
CA LYS A 17 -10.23 -18.83 6.44
C LYS A 17 -8.92 -18.22 5.95
N TYR A 18 -8.35 -18.84 4.93
CA TYR A 18 -6.99 -18.58 4.45
C TYR A 18 -6.74 -17.09 4.15
N CYS A 19 -5.73 -16.51 4.81
CA CYS A 19 -5.26 -15.14 4.58
C CYS A 19 -4.94 -14.85 3.11
N ALA A 20 -4.46 -15.85 2.38
CA ALA A 20 -4.14 -15.72 0.96
C ALA A 20 -5.36 -15.39 0.07
N LYS A 21 -6.61 -15.68 0.47
CA LYS A 21 -7.81 -15.22 -0.30
C LYS A 21 -8.04 -13.71 -0.25
N LYS A 22 -7.42 -13.00 0.71
CA LYS A 22 -7.49 -11.53 0.79
C LYS A 22 -6.56 -10.86 -0.21
N VAL A 23 -5.62 -11.61 -0.79
CA VAL A 23 -4.68 -11.12 -1.80
C VAL A 23 -5.40 -11.08 -3.14
N SER A 24 -5.44 -9.92 -3.78
CA SER A 24 -6.24 -9.68 -4.99
C SER A 24 -5.93 -10.68 -6.11
N ILE A 25 -4.65 -11.02 -6.30
CA ILE A 25 -4.18 -11.97 -7.32
C ILE A 25 -4.54 -13.43 -7.01
N PHE A 26 -4.84 -13.77 -5.76
CA PHE A 26 -5.22 -15.13 -5.34
C PHE A 26 -6.72 -15.28 -5.09
N SER A 27 -7.51 -14.23 -5.35
CA SER A 27 -8.95 -14.21 -5.13
C SER A 27 -9.72 -15.27 -5.94
N THR A 28 -9.15 -15.70 -7.06
CA THR A 28 -9.74 -16.71 -7.97
C THR A 28 -9.42 -18.15 -7.59
N LEU A 29 -8.64 -18.37 -6.53
CA LEU A 29 -8.17 -19.70 -6.13
C LEU A 29 -9.14 -20.43 -5.21
N HIS A 30 -9.27 -21.74 -5.44
CA HIS A 30 -10.05 -22.64 -4.58
C HIS A 30 -9.30 -22.92 -3.27
N ASP A 31 -10.04 -23.31 -2.23
CA ASP A 31 -9.49 -23.47 -0.86
C ASP A 31 -8.28 -24.40 -0.78
N GLU A 32 -8.22 -25.42 -1.63
CA GLU A 32 -7.08 -26.35 -1.71
C GLU A 32 -5.82 -25.68 -2.28
N GLN A 33 -5.97 -24.88 -3.33
CA GLN A 33 -4.87 -24.12 -3.94
C GLN A 33 -4.37 -23.04 -2.99
N VAL A 34 -5.26 -22.43 -2.23
CA VAL A 34 -4.89 -21.42 -1.24
C VAL A 34 -4.12 -22.04 -0.06
N ARG A 35 -4.40 -23.30 0.32
CA ARG A 35 -3.58 -24.05 1.30
C ARG A 35 -2.17 -24.29 0.78
N GLU A 36 -2.06 -24.74 -0.47
CA GLU A 36 -0.76 -25.00 -1.10
C GLU A 36 0.11 -23.73 -1.08
N ILE A 37 -0.48 -22.57 -1.39
CA ILE A 37 0.22 -21.28 -1.28
C ILE A 37 0.59 -20.95 0.16
N ALA A 38 -0.30 -21.22 1.12
CA ALA A 38 -0.06 -20.93 2.53
C ALA A 38 1.17 -21.68 3.09
N ASP A 39 1.47 -22.87 2.55
CA ASP A 39 2.64 -23.66 2.93
C ASP A 39 3.94 -23.16 2.28
N MET A 40 3.84 -22.42 1.17
CA MET A 40 4.99 -21.86 0.44
C MET A 40 5.41 -20.46 0.94
N VAL A 41 4.55 -19.76 1.66
CA VAL A 41 4.81 -18.38 2.10
C VAL A 41 5.60 -18.31 3.42
N VAL A 42 6.59 -17.42 3.46
CA VAL A 42 7.32 -17.09 4.69
C VAL A 42 6.75 -15.83 5.31
N HIS A 43 6.42 -15.89 6.60
CA HIS A 43 5.82 -14.78 7.34
C HIS A 43 6.88 -13.91 8.01
N ARG A 44 6.73 -12.59 7.89
CA ARG A 44 7.61 -11.57 8.46
C ARG A 44 6.76 -10.50 9.14
N ASN A 45 7.07 -10.16 10.38
CA ASN A 45 6.42 -9.07 11.10
C ASN A 45 7.35 -7.88 11.19
N TYR A 46 6.80 -6.69 10.93
CA TYR A 46 7.50 -5.41 10.97
C TYR A 46 6.75 -4.48 11.92
N LYS A 47 7.49 -3.81 12.80
CA LYS A 47 6.97 -2.71 13.61
C LYS A 47 6.86 -1.45 12.78
N LYS A 48 5.97 -0.55 13.20
CA LYS A 48 5.89 0.80 12.60
C LYS A 48 7.30 1.43 12.47
N GLY A 49 7.60 1.97 11.29
CA GLY A 49 8.86 2.61 10.93
C GLY A 49 9.97 1.65 10.52
N GLN A 50 9.75 0.33 10.56
CA GLN A 50 10.75 -0.62 10.08
C GLN A 50 10.75 -0.71 8.56
N ILE A 51 11.95 -0.76 7.99
CA ILE A 51 12.17 -0.98 6.57
C ILE A 51 11.92 -2.46 6.25
N VAL A 52 11.06 -2.69 5.25
CA VAL A 52 10.75 -4.02 4.70
C VAL A 52 11.87 -4.46 3.75
N PHE A 53 12.33 -3.55 2.89
CA PHE A 53 13.49 -3.70 2.01
C PHE A 53 13.99 -2.33 1.54
N PHE A 54 15.23 -2.28 1.08
CA PHE A 54 15.85 -1.08 0.51
C PHE A 54 15.93 -1.14 -1.01
N GLU A 55 15.98 0.05 -1.61
CA GLU A 55 16.39 0.20 -3.01
C GLU A 55 17.82 -0.37 -3.19
N GLY A 56 18.00 -1.16 -4.25
CA GLY A 56 19.27 -1.80 -4.58
C GLY A 56 19.44 -3.20 -3.98
N ASP A 57 18.59 -3.61 -3.04
CA ASP A 57 18.61 -4.97 -2.49
C ASP A 57 18.37 -6.00 -3.60
N ILE A 58 19.10 -7.12 -3.54
CA ILE A 58 18.87 -8.25 -4.43
C ILE A 58 17.76 -9.10 -3.81
N SER A 59 16.62 -9.19 -4.48
CA SER A 59 15.50 -10.02 -4.05
C SER A 59 14.89 -10.74 -5.24
N ASP A 60 14.46 -11.97 -4.99
CA ASP A 60 13.71 -12.83 -5.91
C ASP A 60 12.34 -13.19 -5.30
N LYS A 61 11.80 -12.29 -4.47
CA LYS A 61 10.59 -12.54 -3.69
C LYS A 61 9.48 -11.57 -4.03
N LEU A 62 8.27 -12.09 -4.05
CA LEU A 62 7.06 -11.32 -3.91
C LEU A 62 6.84 -10.98 -2.44
N TYR A 63 6.46 -9.74 -2.16
CA TYR A 63 6.08 -9.28 -0.82
C TYR A 63 4.60 -8.97 -0.85
N ILE A 64 3.84 -9.62 0.01
CA ILE A 64 2.39 -9.52 0.09
C ILE A 64 2.02 -8.96 1.46
N ILE A 65 1.25 -7.88 1.48
CA ILE A 65 0.80 -7.27 2.72
C ILE A 65 -0.41 -8.05 3.24
N ASN A 66 -0.19 -8.87 4.26
CA ASN A 66 -1.27 -9.65 4.87
C ASN A 66 -2.09 -8.78 5.84
N LYS A 67 -1.40 -7.93 6.59
CA LYS A 67 -1.99 -6.98 7.52
C LYS A 67 -1.10 -5.75 7.63
N GLY A 68 -1.69 -4.57 7.69
CA GLY A 68 -0.97 -3.32 7.96
C GLY A 68 -0.87 -2.47 6.69
N LYS A 69 0.09 -1.55 6.70
CA LYS A 69 0.30 -0.62 5.59
C LYS A 69 1.79 -0.39 5.37
N VAL A 70 2.20 -0.34 4.11
CA VAL A 70 3.59 -0.10 3.70
C VAL A 70 3.63 1.04 2.71
N LYS A 71 4.45 2.07 2.95
CA LYS A 71 4.75 3.08 1.92
C LYS A 71 5.86 2.57 1.01
N ILE A 72 5.70 2.78 -0.30
CA ILE A 72 6.77 2.64 -1.27
C ILE A 72 7.27 4.02 -1.67
N PHE A 73 8.58 4.22 -1.60
CA PHE A 73 9.17 5.54 -1.78
C PHE A 73 10.58 5.49 -2.38
N LYS A 74 11.04 6.65 -2.86
CA LYS A 74 12.44 6.89 -3.24
C LYS A 74 12.96 8.15 -2.56
N TYR A 75 14.28 8.27 -2.48
CA TYR A 75 14.91 9.54 -2.17
C TYR A 75 15.22 10.31 -3.46
N THR A 76 14.95 11.62 -3.46
CA THR A 76 15.42 12.52 -4.52
C THR A 76 16.94 12.70 -4.42
N LYS A 77 17.55 13.33 -5.44
CA LYS A 77 18.99 13.64 -5.42
C LYS A 77 19.40 14.51 -4.23
N GLU A 78 18.46 15.32 -3.73
CA GLU A 78 18.62 16.18 -2.56
C GLU A 78 18.33 15.45 -1.25
N GLY A 79 18.09 14.14 -1.28
CA GLY A 79 17.83 13.31 -0.11
C GLY A 79 16.41 13.44 0.46
N LYS A 80 15.48 14.06 -0.28
CA LYS A 80 14.09 14.17 0.17
C LYS A 80 13.33 12.89 -0.14
N GLU A 81 12.52 12.42 0.80
CA GLU A 81 11.63 11.29 0.54
C GLU A 81 10.49 11.71 -0.39
N GLN A 82 10.23 10.89 -1.41
CA GLN A 82 9.06 10.96 -2.28
C GLN A 82 8.29 9.65 -2.19
N ILE A 83 7.10 9.69 -1.59
CA ILE A 83 6.19 8.54 -1.55
C ILE A 83 5.56 8.40 -2.94
N LEU A 84 5.55 7.18 -3.46
CA LEU A 84 4.98 6.84 -4.76
C LEU A 84 3.55 6.30 -4.60
N TYR A 85 3.37 5.37 -3.67
CA TYR A 85 2.07 4.77 -3.35
C TYR A 85 2.15 4.03 -2.01
N ILE A 86 1.00 3.62 -1.50
CA ILE A 86 0.85 2.85 -0.26
C ILE A 86 0.25 1.50 -0.61
N LEU A 87 0.78 0.45 0.00
CA LEU A 87 0.26 -0.91 -0.06
C LEU A 87 -0.52 -1.18 1.22
N THR A 88 -1.72 -1.73 1.08
CA THR A 88 -2.61 -2.16 2.16
C THR A 88 -2.86 -3.67 2.09
N ASN A 89 -3.70 -4.19 2.96
CA ASN A 89 -4.04 -5.61 3.04
C ASN A 89 -4.45 -6.16 1.66
N GLY A 90 -3.73 -7.17 1.19
CA GLY A 90 -3.97 -7.84 -0.08
C GLY A 90 -3.13 -7.33 -1.25
N ASP A 91 -2.47 -6.18 -1.09
CA ASP A 91 -1.55 -5.65 -2.08
C ASP A 91 -0.20 -6.36 -2.05
N PHE A 92 0.56 -6.22 -3.14
CA PHE A 92 1.88 -6.82 -3.27
C PHE A 92 2.90 -5.91 -3.99
N THR A 93 4.17 -6.24 -3.83
CA THR A 93 5.31 -5.61 -4.51
C THR A 93 6.48 -6.60 -4.65
N GLY A 94 7.54 -6.21 -5.33
CA GLY A 94 8.59 -7.13 -5.81
C GLY A 94 8.22 -7.82 -7.12
N ASP A 95 7.13 -7.36 -7.76
CA ASP A 95 6.59 -7.84 -9.02
C ASP A 95 7.60 -7.78 -10.18
N LEU A 96 8.42 -6.73 -10.23
CA LEU A 96 9.49 -6.61 -11.23
C LEU A 96 10.59 -7.66 -11.03
N SER A 97 10.94 -7.96 -9.78
CA SER A 97 11.93 -8.97 -9.41
C SER A 97 11.48 -10.40 -9.71
N LEU A 98 10.16 -10.63 -9.82
CA LEU A 98 9.59 -11.91 -10.25
C LEU A 98 9.67 -12.10 -11.78
N LEU A 99 9.51 -11.02 -12.56
CA LEU A 99 9.56 -11.09 -14.03
C LEU A 99 10.99 -11.18 -14.55
N LYS A 100 11.92 -10.49 -13.89
CA LYS A 100 13.34 -10.50 -14.23
C LYS A 100 14.15 -10.40 -12.95
N LYS A 101 15.15 -11.27 -12.79
CA LYS A 101 16.08 -11.15 -11.66
C LYS A 101 16.76 -9.78 -11.70
N SER A 102 16.34 -8.89 -10.82
CA SER A 102 16.79 -7.51 -10.74
C SER A 102 16.93 -7.07 -9.29
N LYS A 103 17.58 -5.93 -9.09
CA LYS A 103 17.55 -5.24 -7.81
C LYS A 103 16.15 -4.65 -7.58
N LEU A 104 15.81 -4.44 -6.32
CA LEU A 104 14.61 -3.69 -5.96
C LEU A 104 14.82 -2.21 -6.31
N GLU A 105 13.84 -1.63 -6.98
CA GLU A 105 13.93 -0.27 -7.54
C GLU A 105 13.48 0.82 -6.54
N PHE A 106 12.94 0.42 -5.39
CA PHE A 106 12.30 1.29 -4.42
C PHE A 106 12.59 0.85 -3.00
N ASN A 107 12.32 1.73 -2.04
CA ASN A 107 12.33 1.41 -0.62
C ASN A 107 10.92 1.10 -0.15
N ALA A 108 10.80 0.26 0.87
CA ALA A 108 9.53 -0.07 1.51
C ALA A 108 9.62 0.07 3.02
N GLU A 109 8.69 0.80 3.63
CA GLU A 109 8.64 1.01 5.09
C GLU A 109 7.23 0.79 5.64
N ALA A 110 7.13 0.12 6.78
CA ALA A 110 5.88 -0.13 7.48
C ALA A 110 5.35 1.16 8.14
N LEU A 111 4.17 1.63 7.73
CA LEU A 111 3.49 2.81 8.31
C LEU A 111 2.81 2.50 9.66
N GLU A 112 2.52 1.23 9.91
CA GLU A 112 1.97 0.67 11.14
C GLU A 112 2.53 -0.74 11.37
N ASP A 113 2.21 -1.38 12.49
CA ASP A 113 2.59 -2.78 12.72
C ASP A 113 2.01 -3.67 11.60
N THR A 114 2.91 -4.25 10.81
CA THR A 114 2.62 -4.86 9.52
C THR A 114 3.09 -6.31 9.49
N ALA A 115 2.24 -7.20 8.99
CA ALA A 115 2.57 -8.58 8.67
C ALA A 115 2.68 -8.73 7.15
N VAL A 116 3.85 -9.20 6.70
CA VAL A 116 4.18 -9.42 5.30
C VAL A 116 4.41 -10.90 5.08
N CYS A 117 3.81 -11.45 4.02
CA CYS A 117 4.13 -12.77 3.52
C CYS A 117 5.08 -12.64 2.33
N THR A 118 6.14 -13.43 2.28
CA THR A 118 7.05 -13.47 1.14
C THR A 118 6.96 -14.80 0.41
N LEU A 119 6.93 -14.76 -0.91
CA LEU A 119 6.90 -15.92 -1.79
C LEU A 119 8.07 -15.85 -2.76
N THR A 120 8.83 -16.94 -2.93
CA THR A 120 9.96 -16.95 -3.86
C THR A 120 9.46 -16.94 -5.30
N LYS A 121 10.31 -16.49 -6.23
CA LYS A 121 10.02 -16.58 -7.66
C LYS A 121 9.72 -18.01 -8.09
N GLU A 122 10.50 -18.98 -7.61
CA GLU A 122 10.33 -20.38 -7.97
C GLU A 122 8.94 -20.90 -7.54
N ASP A 123 8.52 -20.60 -6.32
CA ASP A 123 7.21 -21.01 -5.83
C ASP A 123 6.08 -20.27 -6.55
N PHE A 124 6.28 -18.98 -6.84
CA PHE A 124 5.33 -18.20 -7.63
C PHE A 124 5.16 -18.73 -9.05
N ASP A 125 6.25 -19.12 -9.73
CA ASP A 125 6.20 -19.71 -11.07
C ASP A 125 5.40 -21.03 -11.04
N LYS A 126 5.63 -21.90 -10.04
CA LYS A 126 4.83 -23.14 -9.86
C LYS A 126 3.34 -22.85 -9.66
N ILE A 127 3.01 -21.79 -8.93
CA ILE A 127 1.62 -21.37 -8.70
C ILE A 127 0.99 -20.90 -10.02
N LEU A 128 1.71 -20.09 -10.82
CA LEU A 128 1.22 -19.59 -12.11
C LEU A 128 0.99 -20.71 -13.13
N GLU A 129 1.90 -21.70 -13.19
CA GLU A 129 1.76 -22.85 -14.10
C GLU A 129 0.47 -23.63 -13.84
N LYS A 130 0.11 -23.81 -12.56
CA LYS A 130 -1.13 -24.48 -12.15
C LYS A 130 -2.36 -23.60 -12.25
N ASN A 131 -2.19 -22.27 -12.30
CA ASN A 131 -3.27 -21.30 -12.20
C ASN A 131 -3.11 -20.12 -13.19
N PRO A 132 -3.21 -20.36 -14.51
CA PRO A 132 -2.98 -19.32 -15.51
C PRO A 132 -3.92 -18.10 -15.37
N GLN A 133 -5.09 -18.26 -14.76
CA GLN A 133 -6.03 -17.18 -14.47
C GLN A 133 -5.46 -16.09 -13.56
N ILE A 134 -4.46 -16.40 -12.73
CA ILE A 134 -3.77 -15.42 -11.88
C ILE A 134 -3.05 -14.38 -12.76
N THR A 135 -2.52 -14.76 -13.92
CA THR A 135 -1.80 -13.86 -14.83
C THR A 135 -2.65 -12.68 -15.28
N LEU A 136 -3.94 -12.91 -15.55
CA LEU A 136 -4.88 -11.84 -15.91
C LEU A 136 -5.11 -10.88 -14.73
N LYS A 137 -5.21 -11.41 -13.51
CA LYS A 137 -5.34 -10.57 -12.30
C LYS A 137 -4.09 -9.75 -12.01
N ILE A 138 -2.91 -10.28 -12.29
CA ILE A 138 -1.67 -9.50 -12.21
C ILE A 138 -1.71 -8.35 -13.21
N LEU A 139 -2.17 -8.60 -14.45
CA LEU A 139 -2.27 -7.55 -15.47
C LEU A 139 -3.25 -6.43 -15.07
N GLU A 140 -4.40 -6.78 -14.49
CA GLU A 140 -5.35 -5.81 -13.93
C GLU A 140 -4.65 -4.94 -12.86
N VAL A 141 -3.95 -5.55 -11.89
CA VAL A 141 -3.24 -4.81 -10.83
C VAL A 141 -2.12 -3.91 -11.39
N VAL A 142 -1.38 -4.39 -12.39
CA VAL A 142 -0.33 -3.59 -13.04
C VAL A 142 -0.92 -2.41 -13.80
N HIS A 143 -2.06 -2.59 -14.48
CA HIS A 143 -2.80 -1.52 -15.13
C HIS A 143 -3.24 -0.44 -14.12
N ASP A 144 -3.85 -0.85 -13.00
CA ASP A 144 -4.33 0.10 -11.99
C ASP A 144 -3.17 0.89 -11.36
N ARG A 145 -2.01 0.24 -11.19
CA ARG A 145 -0.79 0.90 -10.74
C ARG A 145 -0.24 1.88 -11.77
N LEU A 146 -0.31 1.55 -13.06
CA LEU A 146 0.10 2.44 -14.14
C LEU A 146 -0.75 3.72 -14.16
N VAL A 147 -2.08 3.58 -14.13
CA VAL A 147 -3.01 4.71 -14.04
C VAL A 147 -2.73 5.56 -12.80
N SER A 148 -2.48 4.93 -11.65
CA SER A 148 -2.13 5.64 -10.41
C SER A 148 -0.84 6.46 -10.53
N LEU A 149 0.16 5.96 -11.27
CA LEU A 149 1.42 6.65 -11.52
C LEU A 149 1.24 7.82 -12.51
N GLU A 150 0.41 7.67 -13.54
CA GLU A 150 0.06 8.75 -14.47
C GLU A 150 -0.64 9.91 -13.72
N ASN A 151 -1.59 9.59 -12.84
CA ASN A 151 -2.25 10.58 -11.97
C ASN A 151 -1.24 11.26 -11.03
N LEU A 152 -0.28 10.51 -10.47
CA LEU A 152 0.77 11.10 -9.64
C LEU A 152 1.64 12.08 -10.44
N ILE A 153 2.02 11.74 -11.67
CA ILE A 153 2.80 12.63 -12.55
C ILE A 153 2.03 13.92 -12.83
N GLN A 154 0.74 13.84 -13.15
CA GLN A 154 -0.11 15.00 -13.36
C GLN A 154 -0.15 15.91 -12.12
N ARG A 155 -0.38 15.34 -10.93
CA ARG A 155 -0.40 16.09 -9.66
C ARG A 155 0.93 16.76 -9.33
N LEU A 156 2.05 16.06 -9.53
CA LEU A 156 3.37 16.63 -9.29
C LEU A 156 3.72 17.75 -10.29
N SER A 157 3.06 17.77 -11.45
CA SER A 157 3.27 18.77 -12.50
C SER A 157 2.45 20.05 -12.32
N THR A 158 1.32 20.02 -11.60
CA THR A 158 0.55 21.25 -11.29
C THR A 158 1.28 22.12 -10.27
N LYS A 159 1.14 23.44 -10.35
CA LYS A 159 1.66 24.39 -9.34
C LYS A 159 0.67 24.63 -8.19
N ASP A 160 -0.55 24.14 -8.30
CA ASP A 160 -1.59 24.34 -7.29
C ASP A 160 -1.37 23.40 -6.10
N VAL A 161 -1.18 24.00 -4.93
CA VAL A 161 -0.93 23.30 -3.66
C VAL A 161 -2.19 22.61 -3.15
N GLU A 162 -3.36 23.24 -3.30
CA GLU A 162 -4.63 22.68 -2.85
C GLU A 162 -5.02 21.48 -3.70
N THR A 163 -4.87 21.57 -5.03
CA THR A 163 -5.05 20.43 -5.95
C THR A 163 -4.18 19.23 -5.55
N ARG A 164 -2.89 19.45 -5.26
CA ARG A 164 -1.99 18.36 -4.86
C ARG A 164 -2.45 17.65 -3.60
N ILE A 165 -2.94 18.41 -2.61
CA ILE A 165 -3.43 17.85 -1.34
C ILE A 165 -4.77 17.15 -1.55
N ALA A 166 -5.68 17.73 -2.33
CA ALA A 166 -6.95 17.12 -2.70
C ALA A 166 -6.74 15.77 -3.39
N GLY A 167 -5.83 15.68 -4.35
CA GLY A 167 -5.51 14.43 -5.03
C GLY A 167 -4.93 13.34 -4.12
N VAL A 168 -4.10 13.71 -3.13
CA VAL A 168 -3.65 12.76 -2.09
C VAL A 168 -4.83 12.32 -1.22
N ILE A 169 -5.69 13.23 -0.79
CA ILE A 169 -6.89 12.91 0.01
C ILE A 169 -7.80 11.95 -0.77
N LEU A 170 -8.08 12.21 -2.05
CA LEU A 170 -8.89 11.35 -2.91
C LEU A 170 -8.28 9.96 -3.03
N THR A 171 -6.98 9.87 -3.29
CA THR A 171 -6.25 8.59 -3.33
C THR A 171 -6.37 7.81 -2.01
N LEU A 172 -6.34 8.51 -0.88
CA LEU A 172 -6.51 7.89 0.45
C LEU A 172 -7.97 7.50 0.74
N ILE A 173 -8.96 8.24 0.22
CA ILE A 173 -10.39 7.90 0.35
C ILE A 173 -10.69 6.57 -0.31
N ASP A 174 -10.18 6.33 -1.52
CA ASP A 174 -10.43 5.08 -2.25
C ASP A 174 -9.97 3.85 -1.48
N ASN A 175 -8.92 4.00 -0.66
CA ASN A 175 -8.31 2.90 0.08
C ASN A 175 -8.75 2.82 1.56
N PHE A 176 -9.09 3.95 2.18
CA PHE A 176 -9.27 4.06 3.64
C PHE A 176 -10.52 4.84 4.07
N GLY A 177 -11.27 5.39 3.11
CA GLY A 177 -12.52 6.11 3.36
C GLY A 177 -13.65 5.17 3.79
N LYS A 178 -14.47 5.64 4.72
CA LYS A 178 -15.70 4.97 5.14
C LYS A 178 -16.87 5.94 5.00
N GLU A 179 -17.89 5.55 4.26
CA GLU A 179 -19.13 6.33 4.19
C GLU A 179 -19.87 6.29 5.54
N THR A 180 -20.26 7.46 6.02
CA THR A 180 -21.02 7.61 7.27
C THR A 180 -22.13 8.64 7.10
N LYS A 181 -23.00 8.78 8.10
CA LYS A 181 -24.05 9.81 8.11
C LYS A 181 -23.51 11.24 8.09
N GLU A 182 -22.25 11.45 8.48
CA GLU A 182 -21.59 12.75 8.60
C GLU A 182 -20.78 13.12 7.34
N GLY A 183 -20.77 12.25 6.34
CA GLY A 183 -19.90 12.31 5.16
C GLY A 183 -18.92 11.14 5.10
N ILE A 184 -17.89 11.27 4.26
CA ILE A 184 -16.83 10.26 4.16
C ILE A 184 -15.84 10.51 5.29
N VAL A 185 -15.65 9.52 6.15
CA VAL A 185 -14.66 9.53 7.21
C VAL A 185 -13.38 8.87 6.70
N LEU A 186 -12.30 9.65 6.67
CA LEU A 186 -10.97 9.18 6.32
C LEU A 186 -10.09 9.07 7.57
N GLU A 187 -9.76 7.84 7.95
CA GLU A 187 -8.69 7.58 8.93
C GLU A 187 -7.34 7.69 8.21
N LEU A 188 -6.59 8.75 8.50
CA LEU A 188 -5.31 9.02 7.85
C LEU A 188 -4.27 7.98 8.26
N PRO A 189 -3.74 7.21 7.30
CA PRO A 189 -2.59 6.34 7.57
C PRO A 189 -1.28 7.12 7.61
N LEU A 190 -1.29 8.38 7.14
CA LEU A 190 -0.14 9.24 6.98
C LEU A 190 -0.15 10.40 7.99
N SER A 191 1.03 10.73 8.49
CA SER A 191 1.35 11.99 9.14
C SER A 191 1.37 13.14 8.14
N ARG A 192 1.42 14.38 8.65
CA ARG A 192 1.55 15.59 7.80
C ARG A 192 2.83 15.61 6.98
N GLU A 193 3.91 15.03 7.53
CA GLU A 193 5.18 14.91 6.82
C GLU A 193 5.06 13.91 5.67
N GLU A 194 4.46 12.75 5.90
CA GLU A 194 4.24 11.75 4.86
C GLU A 194 3.27 12.25 3.77
N ILE A 195 2.22 13.01 4.12
CA ILE A 195 1.38 13.69 3.12
C ILE A 195 2.22 14.68 2.31
N GLY A 196 3.18 15.37 2.94
CA GLY A 196 4.13 16.24 2.25
C GLY A 196 5.01 15.47 1.27
N ASN A 197 5.62 14.39 1.73
CA ASN A 197 6.44 13.50 0.91
C ASN A 197 5.65 12.85 -0.22
N TYR A 198 4.33 12.67 -0.06
CA TYR A 198 3.46 12.15 -1.12
C TYR A 198 3.07 13.24 -2.13
N SER A 199 2.72 14.44 -1.65
CA SER A 199 2.28 15.57 -2.49
C SER A 199 3.42 16.41 -3.08
N GLY A 200 4.67 16.13 -2.69
CA GLY A 200 5.83 16.94 -3.05
C GLY A 200 5.85 18.31 -2.36
N LEU A 201 5.25 18.41 -1.17
CA LEU A 201 5.10 19.64 -0.38
C LEU A 201 5.80 19.51 0.97
N THR A 202 6.05 20.64 1.64
CA THR A 202 6.56 20.60 3.02
C THR A 202 5.43 20.33 4.02
N ARG A 203 5.79 19.75 5.17
CA ARG A 203 4.86 19.49 6.29
C ARG A 203 4.06 20.74 6.71
N GLU A 204 4.71 21.90 6.74
CA GLU A 204 4.11 23.19 7.11
C GLU A 204 3.10 23.64 6.06
N THR A 205 3.41 23.42 4.78
CA THR A 205 2.52 23.75 3.67
C THR A 205 1.28 22.88 3.72
N VAL A 206 1.44 21.56 3.91
CA VAL A 206 0.32 20.63 4.12
C VAL A 206 -0.56 21.06 5.29
N SER A 207 0.05 21.38 6.43
CA SER A 207 -0.71 21.77 7.63
C SER A 207 -1.51 23.06 7.42
N ARG A 208 -0.93 24.05 6.74
CA ARG A 208 -1.60 25.31 6.41
C ARG A 208 -2.76 25.10 5.43
N THR A 209 -2.54 24.35 4.35
CA THR A 209 -3.59 24.12 3.36
C THR A 209 -4.76 23.31 3.94
N LEU A 210 -4.50 22.28 4.74
CA LEU A 210 -5.59 21.53 5.39
C LEU A 210 -6.40 22.40 6.37
N THR A 211 -5.74 23.35 7.05
CA THR A 211 -6.44 24.32 7.91
C THR A 211 -7.32 25.23 7.04
N SER A 212 -6.79 25.75 5.93
CA SER A 212 -7.56 26.56 4.98
C SER A 212 -8.77 25.82 4.42
N MET A 213 -8.60 24.55 4.02
CA MET A 213 -9.71 23.72 3.51
C MET A 213 -10.78 23.49 4.58
N GLN A 214 -10.38 23.37 5.85
CA GLN A 214 -11.32 23.30 6.97
C GLN A 214 -12.07 24.61 7.19
N ASP A 215 -11.36 25.74 7.17
CA ASP A 215 -11.96 27.07 7.35
C ASP A 215 -12.94 27.41 6.22
N SER A 216 -12.69 26.89 5.02
CA SER A 216 -13.61 26.96 3.87
C SER A 216 -14.74 25.92 3.91
N GLY A 217 -14.80 25.05 4.92
CA GLY A 217 -15.87 24.06 5.09
C GLY A 217 -15.79 22.84 4.17
N LEU A 218 -14.68 22.64 3.45
CA LEU A 218 -14.49 21.51 2.53
C LEU A 218 -14.23 20.19 3.27
N ILE A 219 -13.54 20.29 4.41
CA ILE A 219 -13.20 19.18 5.28
C ILE A 219 -13.37 19.57 6.75
N GLU A 220 -13.35 18.59 7.65
CA GLU A 220 -13.26 18.79 9.09
C GLU A 220 -12.13 17.92 9.64
N LEU A 221 -11.18 18.54 10.35
CA LEU A 221 -10.07 17.82 10.98
C LEU A 221 -10.48 17.37 12.38
N VAL A 222 -10.50 16.06 12.60
CA VAL A 222 -10.77 15.46 13.92
C VAL A 222 -9.45 14.97 14.51
N GLY A 223 -8.77 15.87 15.22
CA GLY A 223 -7.41 15.64 15.69
C GLY A 223 -6.41 15.49 14.54
N ASN A 224 -5.39 14.64 14.73
CA ASN A 224 -4.28 14.51 13.76
C ASN A 224 -4.42 13.32 12.79
N LYS A 225 -5.37 12.41 13.04
CA LYS A 225 -5.46 11.12 12.33
C LYS A 225 -6.79 10.89 11.61
N LYS A 226 -7.72 11.84 11.66
CA LYS A 226 -9.04 11.69 11.05
C LYS A 226 -9.43 12.97 10.32
N ILE A 227 -9.93 12.82 9.10
CA ILE A 227 -10.55 13.89 8.31
C ILE A 227 -11.98 13.45 7.99
N ILE A 228 -12.96 14.34 8.15
CA ILE A 228 -14.30 14.15 7.62
C ILE A 228 -14.42 15.00 6.36
N ILE A 229 -14.74 14.38 5.24
CA ILE A 229 -14.90 15.06 3.95
C ILE A 229 -16.32 15.61 3.87
N LYS A 230 -16.45 16.92 3.73
CA LYS A 230 -17.74 17.62 3.66
C LYS A 230 -18.18 17.88 2.22
N ASP A 231 -17.22 18.15 1.33
CA ASP A 231 -17.48 18.36 -0.09
C ASP A 231 -16.49 17.56 -0.97
N ILE A 232 -16.84 16.31 -1.25
CA ILE A 232 -16.03 15.45 -2.14
C ILE A 232 -16.09 15.91 -3.60
N GLU A 233 -17.19 16.52 -4.02
CA GLU A 233 -17.36 16.95 -5.40
C GLU A 233 -16.45 18.14 -5.72
N TYR A 234 -16.27 19.06 -4.78
CA TYR A 234 -15.26 20.11 -4.89
C TYR A 234 -13.85 19.51 -5.04
N LEU A 235 -13.46 18.57 -4.18
CA LEU A 235 -12.13 17.93 -4.26
C LEU A 235 -11.91 17.26 -5.62
N ARG A 236 -12.91 16.54 -6.13
CA ARG A 236 -12.87 15.92 -7.46
C ARG A 236 -12.84 16.94 -8.60
N SER A 237 -13.39 18.13 -8.40
CA SER A 237 -13.42 19.16 -9.45
C SER A 237 -12.04 19.81 -9.67
N ILE A 238 -11.23 19.91 -8.60
CA ILE A 238 -9.90 20.55 -8.65
C ILE A 238 -8.74 19.58 -8.90
N ASP A 239 -8.97 18.26 -8.80
CA ASP A 239 -7.99 17.20 -9.11
C ASP A 239 -7.98 16.80 -10.60
N LYS A 240 -8.82 17.43 -11.43
CA LYS A 240 -8.92 17.14 -12.87
C LYS A 240 -7.79 17.74 -13.70
#